data_AF-A0A2U1M7W0-F1
#
_entry.id   AF-A0A2U1M7W0-F1
#
_cell.length_a   1.000
_cell.length_b   1.000
_cell.length_c   1.000
_cell.angle_alpha   90.00
_cell.angle_beta   90.00
_cell.angle_gamma   90.00
#
_symmetry.space_group_name_H-M   'P 1'
#
loop_
_entity.id
_entity.type
_entity.pdbx_description
1 polymer ?
#
loop_
_entity_poly.entity_id
_entity_poly.type
_entity_poly.pdbx_seq_one_letter_code
_entity_poly.pdbx_strand_id
1 'polypeptide(L)'
;MTQSNSFSYGAPGRKKAVIIGVSYKNTRHELKGCINDAKFMKHLLMTKFWFTEDQIVMLTEEEIDRHRIPTGRNMRQAMVWLIEGCQPGDSLVFHFSGHGSRQRNYNGDEIDGYDETLCPLDFETEGMIVDDEINAKLVKPLPHGVKLHAIIDACHSGTVLDLPNLCRMKSNGEYRWEDHSPKSGIWKGSNGGEVISISGCDDDQTSADTSALSKITSTGAMTFIFIEAIEHGNASTYGNLLSSMRNAITNAARRGTRGLTQEPQLTAWEQFDMYAKPFSM
;
A
#
# COMPACT_ATOMS: atom_id res chain seq x y z
N MET A 1 51.84 4.52 -7.07
CA MET A 1 50.52 4.75 -7.67
C MET A 1 49.53 3.83 -6.99
N THR A 2 48.83 4.32 -5.98
CA THR A 2 47.71 3.63 -5.33
C THR A 2 46.45 4.32 -5.81
N GLN A 3 45.75 3.72 -6.78
CA GLN A 3 44.41 4.18 -7.16
C GLN A 3 43.44 3.73 -6.08
N SER A 4 42.90 4.71 -5.35
CA SER A 4 41.73 4.56 -4.50
C SER A 4 40.49 4.39 -5.38
N ASN A 5 39.85 3.23 -5.34
CA ASN A 5 38.47 3.08 -5.80
C ASN A 5 37.55 3.80 -4.82
N SER A 6 37.31 5.09 -5.06
CA SER A 6 36.20 5.80 -4.46
C SER A 6 34.92 5.35 -5.17
N PHE A 7 34.21 4.37 -4.59
CA PHE A 7 32.79 4.22 -4.90
C PHE A 7 32.10 5.50 -4.43
N SER A 8 31.71 6.34 -5.38
CA SER A 8 30.82 7.47 -5.11
C SER A 8 29.48 6.90 -4.66
N TYR A 9 29.25 6.86 -3.34
CA TYR A 9 27.89 6.85 -2.82
C TYR A 9 27.26 8.15 -3.32
N GLY A 10 26.51 8.07 -4.43
CA GLY A 10 25.69 9.18 -4.89
C GLY A 10 24.78 9.63 -3.75
N ALA A 11 24.43 10.92 -3.74
CA ALA A 11 23.43 11.42 -2.81
C ALA A 11 22.19 10.51 -2.86
N PRO A 12 21.55 10.20 -1.71
CA PRO A 12 20.33 9.41 -1.72
C PRO A 12 19.31 10.05 -2.66
N GLY A 13 18.61 9.22 -3.44
CA GLY A 13 17.59 9.71 -4.38
C GLY A 13 16.44 10.40 -3.65
N ARG A 14 15.62 11.10 -4.42
CA ARG A 14 14.51 11.89 -3.86
C ARG A 14 13.45 10.97 -3.30
N LYS A 15 12.81 11.41 -2.21
CA LYS A 15 11.67 10.75 -1.62
C LYS A 15 10.38 11.48 -1.98
N LYS A 16 9.32 10.75 -2.33
CA LYS A 16 7.97 11.31 -2.56
C LYS A 16 6.91 10.36 -2.03
N ALA A 17 5.86 10.88 -1.40
CA ALA A 17 4.75 10.06 -0.94
C ALA A 17 3.40 10.66 -1.33
N VAL A 18 2.45 9.81 -1.68
CA VAL A 18 1.03 10.14 -1.74
C VAL A 18 0.33 9.34 -0.65
N ILE A 19 -0.43 10.01 0.20
CA ILE A 19 -1.12 9.42 1.35
C ILE A 19 -2.58 9.82 1.29
N ILE A 20 -3.48 8.85 1.23
CA ILE A 20 -4.90 9.08 0.98
C ILE A 20 -5.71 8.42 2.09
N GLY A 21 -6.55 9.20 2.76
CA GLY A 21 -7.50 8.71 3.75
C GLY A 21 -8.92 9.17 3.42
N VAL A 22 -9.82 8.22 3.15
CA VAL A 22 -11.22 8.50 2.79
C VAL A 22 -12.15 7.89 3.82
N SER A 23 -12.89 8.74 4.55
CA SER A 23 -13.82 8.35 5.60
C SER A 23 -15.29 8.46 5.17
N TYR A 24 -15.62 9.09 4.05
CA TYR A 24 -16.98 9.19 3.50
C TYR A 24 -17.98 9.79 4.51
N LYS A 25 -17.56 10.87 5.21
CA LYS A 25 -18.29 11.44 6.34
C LYS A 25 -19.71 11.83 5.96
N ASN A 26 -20.68 11.51 6.83
CA ASN A 26 -22.11 11.80 6.64
C ASN A 26 -22.76 11.04 5.47
N THR A 27 -22.19 9.90 5.06
CA THR A 27 -22.79 9.01 4.06
C THR A 27 -23.10 7.64 4.69
N ARG A 28 -23.84 6.80 3.98
CA ARG A 28 -24.06 5.40 4.38
C ARG A 28 -22.79 4.54 4.35
N HIS A 29 -21.72 5.04 3.73
CA HIS A 29 -20.44 4.36 3.55
C HIS A 29 -19.39 4.83 4.55
N GLU A 30 -19.79 5.57 5.59
CA GLU A 30 -18.85 6.20 6.53
C GLU A 30 -17.93 5.18 7.21
N LEU A 31 -16.63 5.46 7.15
CA LEU A 31 -15.57 4.71 7.83
C LEU A 31 -14.90 5.57 8.90
N LYS A 32 -14.64 4.95 10.04
CA LYS A 32 -13.85 5.55 11.10
C LYS A 32 -12.39 5.13 10.93
N GLY A 33 -11.48 6.07 11.13
CA GLY A 33 -10.05 5.80 11.23
C GLY A 33 -9.21 6.00 9.97
N CYS A 34 -9.78 6.00 8.76
CA CYS A 34 -9.01 6.17 7.53
C CYS A 34 -8.17 7.46 7.48
N ILE A 35 -8.72 8.56 7.99
CA ILE A 35 -7.99 9.84 8.12
C ILE A 35 -6.88 9.73 9.18
N ASN A 36 -7.10 8.99 10.27
CA ASN A 36 -6.06 8.76 11.29
C ASN A 36 -4.93 7.89 10.72
N ASP A 37 -5.25 6.88 9.91
CA ASP A 37 -4.26 6.05 9.22
C ASP A 37 -3.34 6.89 8.35
N ALA A 38 -3.92 7.78 7.54
CA ALA A 38 -3.16 8.71 6.73
C ALA A 38 -2.22 9.59 7.57
N LYS A 39 -2.72 10.12 8.70
CA LYS A 39 -1.91 10.92 9.62
C LYS A 39 -0.78 10.12 10.27
N PHE A 40 -1.05 8.89 10.71
CA PHE A 40 -0.03 8.03 11.32
C PHE A 40 1.00 7.57 10.29
N MET A 41 0.59 7.24 9.06
CA MET A 41 1.51 6.93 7.98
C MET A 41 2.41 8.13 7.65
N LYS A 42 1.84 9.33 7.56
CA LYS A 42 2.62 10.56 7.37
C LYS A 42 3.65 10.75 8.48
N HIS A 43 3.23 10.57 9.74
CA HIS A 43 4.12 10.67 10.89
C HIS A 43 5.25 9.64 10.84
N LEU A 44 4.95 8.38 10.51
CA LEU A 44 5.94 7.32 10.36
C LEU A 44 6.98 7.70 9.28
N LEU A 45 6.52 8.12 8.10
CA LEU A 45 7.40 8.48 6.99
C LEU A 45 8.35 9.64 7.35
N MET A 46 7.85 10.65 8.05
CA MET A 46 8.68 11.78 8.48
C MET A 46 9.68 11.41 9.59
N THR A 47 9.27 10.58 10.54
CA THR A 47 10.07 10.30 11.75
C THR A 47 11.03 9.13 11.63
N LYS A 48 10.68 8.10 10.85
CA LYS A 48 11.50 6.89 10.67
C LYS A 48 12.21 6.84 9.32
N PHE A 49 11.58 7.39 8.28
CA PHE A 49 12.08 7.34 6.91
C PHE A 49 12.54 8.70 6.37
N TRP A 50 12.53 9.75 7.19
CA TRP A 50 13.10 11.06 6.87
C TRP A 50 12.51 11.73 5.63
N PHE A 51 11.23 11.49 5.36
CA PHE A 51 10.48 12.29 4.38
C PHE A 51 10.26 13.70 4.95
N THR A 52 10.36 14.72 4.09
CA THR A 52 10.00 16.10 4.45
C THR A 52 8.55 16.40 4.08
N GLU A 53 7.98 17.45 4.65
CA GLU A 53 6.58 17.84 4.42
C GLU A 53 6.29 18.12 2.93
N ASP A 54 7.23 18.78 2.22
CA ASP A 54 7.12 19.11 0.79
C ASP A 54 7.22 17.88 -0.13
N GLN A 55 7.70 16.75 0.39
CA GLN A 55 7.76 15.47 -0.31
C GLN A 55 6.48 14.66 -0.16
N ILE A 56 5.50 15.11 0.62
CA ILE A 56 4.27 14.35 0.92
C ILE A 56 3.05 15.08 0.37
N VAL A 57 2.30 14.38 -0.49
CA VAL A 57 0.96 14.76 -0.90
C VAL A 57 -0.07 13.99 -0.08
N MET A 58 -0.67 14.65 0.91
CA MET A 58 -1.77 14.08 1.68
C MET A 58 -3.12 14.50 1.11
N LEU A 59 -4.04 13.55 0.93
CA LEU A 59 -5.42 13.78 0.50
C LEU A 59 -6.40 13.26 1.56
N THR A 60 -7.18 14.13 2.20
CA THR A 60 -8.22 13.75 3.16
C THR A 60 -9.40 14.73 3.14
N GLU A 61 -10.56 14.33 3.67
CA GLU A 61 -11.73 15.22 3.84
C GLU A 61 -11.51 16.36 4.85
N GLU A 62 -10.41 16.35 5.61
CA GLU A 62 -10.06 17.41 6.57
C GLU A 62 -9.14 18.48 6.00
N GLU A 63 -8.69 18.32 4.75
CA GLU A 63 -7.85 19.29 4.08
C GLU A 63 -8.63 20.57 3.71
N ILE A 64 -7.99 21.73 3.88
CA ILE A 64 -8.58 23.03 3.56
C ILE A 64 -8.53 23.29 2.04
N ASP A 65 -7.44 22.86 1.40
CA ASP A 65 -7.28 23.00 -0.05
C ASP A 65 -8.17 21.98 -0.78
N ARG A 66 -9.02 22.47 -1.68
CA ARG A 66 -9.92 21.63 -2.47
C ARG A 66 -9.19 20.65 -3.38
N HIS A 67 -7.95 20.95 -3.79
CA HIS A 67 -7.12 20.01 -4.56
C HIS A 67 -6.57 18.87 -3.70
N ARG A 68 -6.72 18.97 -2.37
CA ARG A 68 -6.31 17.96 -1.39
C ARG A 68 -7.49 17.13 -0.85
N ILE A 69 -8.71 17.37 -1.33
CA ILE A 69 -9.86 16.48 -1.05
C ILE A 69 -9.73 15.22 -1.92
N PRO A 70 -9.98 14.00 -1.40
CA PRO A 70 -9.74 12.75 -2.13
C PRO A 70 -10.86 12.43 -3.14
N THR A 71 -11.10 13.33 -4.08
CA THR A 71 -11.93 13.07 -5.27
C THR A 71 -11.20 12.17 -6.25
N GLY A 72 -11.93 11.46 -7.11
CA GLY A 72 -11.33 10.58 -8.11
C GLY A 72 -10.38 11.34 -9.03
N ARG A 73 -10.68 12.60 -9.35
CA ARG A 73 -9.78 13.48 -10.11
C ARG A 73 -8.48 13.79 -9.35
N ASN A 74 -8.58 14.19 -8.08
CA ASN A 74 -7.41 14.58 -7.29
C ASN A 74 -6.51 13.37 -6.98
N MET A 75 -7.10 12.20 -6.71
CA MET A 75 -6.35 10.96 -6.52
C MET A 75 -5.54 10.59 -7.77
N ARG A 76 -6.16 10.63 -8.95
CA ARG A 76 -5.47 10.39 -10.24
C ARG A 76 -4.34 11.39 -10.48
N GLN A 77 -4.56 12.67 -10.18
CA GLN A 77 -3.53 13.70 -10.32
C GLN A 77 -2.38 13.49 -9.34
N ALA A 78 -2.66 13.05 -8.12
CA ALA A 78 -1.63 12.73 -7.13
C ALA A 78 -0.80 11.51 -7.55
N MET A 79 -1.42 10.47 -8.12
CA MET A 79 -0.69 9.32 -8.69
C MET A 79 0.27 9.75 -9.80
N VAL A 80 -0.19 10.61 -10.73
CA VAL A 80 0.67 11.18 -11.78
C VAL A 80 1.81 12.00 -11.16
N TRP A 81 1.48 12.87 -10.20
CA TRP A 81 2.49 13.65 -9.48
C TRP A 81 3.52 12.74 -8.82
N LEU A 82 3.15 11.59 -8.25
CA LEU A 82 4.07 10.68 -7.56
C LEU A 82 5.17 10.18 -8.49
N ILE A 83 4.82 9.79 -9.72
CA ILE A 83 5.76 9.25 -10.71
C ILE A 83 6.51 10.35 -11.49
N GLU A 84 5.96 11.56 -11.53
CA GLU A 84 6.52 12.63 -12.35
C GLU A 84 7.98 12.96 -11.97
N GLY A 85 8.84 12.92 -12.99
CA GLY A 85 10.25 13.28 -12.90
C GLY A 85 11.11 12.31 -12.07
N CYS A 86 10.66 11.08 -11.83
CA CYS A 86 11.44 10.09 -11.09
C CYS A 86 12.80 9.78 -11.74
N GLN A 87 13.81 9.60 -10.91
CA GLN A 87 15.19 9.27 -11.31
C GLN A 87 15.67 8.01 -10.57
N PRO A 88 16.63 7.26 -11.14
CA PRO A 88 17.22 6.10 -10.45
C PRO A 88 17.70 6.49 -9.03
N GLY A 89 17.31 5.70 -8.04
CA GLY A 89 17.56 5.94 -6.62
C GLY A 89 16.39 6.59 -5.87
N ASP A 90 15.37 7.12 -6.56
CA ASP A 90 14.17 7.68 -5.92
C ASP A 90 13.38 6.60 -5.15
N SER A 91 12.79 6.99 -4.02
CA SER A 91 11.96 6.14 -3.17
C SER A 91 10.55 6.73 -3.03
N LEU A 92 9.56 5.97 -3.45
CA LEU A 92 8.17 6.41 -3.55
C LEU A 92 7.29 5.61 -2.60
N VAL A 93 6.33 6.29 -1.97
CA VAL A 93 5.30 5.64 -1.15
C VAL A 93 3.92 6.04 -1.64
N PHE A 94 3.05 5.05 -1.83
CA PHE A 94 1.62 5.25 -2.07
C PHE A 94 0.84 4.57 -0.93
N HIS A 95 0.13 5.35 -0.12
CA HIS A 95 -0.73 4.84 0.94
C HIS A 95 -2.18 5.18 0.66
N PHE A 96 -3.05 4.20 0.86
CA PHE A 96 -4.50 4.38 0.79
C PHE A 96 -5.17 3.68 1.98
N SER A 97 -6.05 4.40 2.67
CA SER A 97 -7.01 3.82 3.62
C SER A 97 -8.42 4.31 3.28
N GLY A 98 -9.35 3.36 3.12
CA GLY A 98 -10.73 3.64 2.70
C GLY A 98 -11.43 2.37 2.18
N HIS A 99 -12.59 2.54 1.54
CA HIS A 99 -13.25 1.43 0.85
C HIS A 99 -12.47 0.96 -0.38
N GLY A 100 -12.38 -0.35 -0.50
CA GLY A 100 -12.11 -1.04 -1.75
C GLY A 100 -13.33 -1.87 -2.13
N SER A 101 -13.52 -2.07 -3.43
CA SER A 101 -14.63 -2.86 -3.95
C SER A 101 -14.19 -3.71 -5.14
N ARG A 102 -15.13 -4.48 -5.68
CA ARG A 102 -14.93 -5.29 -6.88
C ARG A 102 -15.91 -4.88 -7.96
N GLN A 103 -15.41 -4.66 -9.16
CA GLN A 103 -16.22 -4.47 -10.34
C GLN A 103 -16.10 -5.70 -11.23
N ARG A 104 -17.18 -6.09 -11.91
CA ARG A 104 -17.11 -7.23 -12.84
C ARG A 104 -16.11 -6.90 -13.95
N ASN A 105 -15.13 -7.76 -14.12
CA ASN A 105 -14.16 -7.63 -15.18
C ASN A 105 -14.81 -8.03 -16.53
N TYR A 106 -14.66 -7.16 -17.53
CA TYR A 106 -15.17 -7.38 -18.89
C TYR A 106 -14.08 -7.69 -19.93
N ASN A 107 -12.80 -7.53 -19.58
CA ASN A 107 -11.64 -7.75 -20.47
C ASN A 107 -11.01 -9.16 -20.29
N GLY A 108 -11.34 -9.85 -19.19
CA GLY A 108 -10.94 -11.23 -18.88
C GLY A 108 -9.49 -11.41 -18.44
N ASP A 109 -8.84 -10.37 -17.90
CA ASP A 109 -7.46 -10.46 -17.42
C ASP A 109 -7.31 -10.89 -15.95
N GLU A 110 -8.35 -10.73 -15.13
CA GLU A 110 -8.37 -11.22 -13.75
C GLU A 110 -8.71 -12.71 -13.60
N ILE A 111 -8.02 -13.39 -12.68
CA ILE A 111 -8.15 -14.84 -12.46
C ILE A 111 -9.53 -15.20 -11.89
N ASP A 112 -10.09 -14.32 -11.04
CA ASP A 112 -11.39 -14.51 -10.40
C ASP A 112 -12.54 -13.80 -11.15
N GLY A 113 -12.23 -13.03 -12.19
CA GLY A 113 -13.18 -12.32 -13.05
C GLY A 113 -13.73 -11.01 -12.48
N TYR A 114 -13.07 -10.41 -11.48
CA TYR A 114 -13.42 -9.11 -10.93
C TYR A 114 -12.20 -8.21 -10.83
N ASP A 115 -12.34 -6.95 -11.26
CA ASP A 115 -11.34 -5.91 -11.07
C ASP A 115 -11.44 -5.38 -9.64
N GLU A 116 -10.31 -5.27 -8.95
CA GLU A 116 -10.21 -4.58 -7.68
C GLU A 116 -10.26 -3.07 -7.89
N THR A 117 -10.88 -2.36 -6.95
CA THR A 117 -11.09 -0.92 -7.08
C THR A 117 -10.83 -0.18 -5.78
N LEU A 118 -10.34 1.06 -5.89
CA LEU A 118 -10.33 2.03 -4.80
C LEU A 118 -11.51 2.98 -4.97
N CYS A 119 -12.21 3.28 -3.89
CA CYS A 119 -13.33 4.23 -3.89
C CYS A 119 -12.83 5.64 -3.54
N PRO A 120 -12.93 6.63 -4.45
CA PRO A 120 -12.76 8.03 -4.08
C PRO A 120 -13.95 8.55 -3.28
N LEU A 121 -13.86 9.76 -2.73
CA LEU A 121 -14.95 10.38 -1.99
C LEU A 121 -16.24 10.54 -2.83
N ASP A 122 -16.09 10.80 -4.13
CA ASP A 122 -17.15 11.06 -5.10
C ASP A 122 -17.48 9.83 -5.97
N PHE A 123 -17.16 8.62 -5.50
CA PHE A 123 -17.34 7.40 -6.28
C PHE A 123 -18.79 7.12 -6.71
N GLU A 124 -19.79 7.58 -5.94
CA GLU A 124 -21.20 7.40 -6.31
C GLU A 124 -21.58 8.18 -7.59
N THR A 125 -20.89 9.28 -7.89
CA THR A 125 -21.15 10.13 -9.07
C THR A 125 -20.12 9.96 -10.17
N GLU A 126 -18.84 9.79 -9.81
CA GLU A 126 -17.70 9.77 -10.75
C GLU A 126 -17.12 8.36 -10.95
N GLY A 127 -17.63 7.37 -10.22
CA GLY A 127 -17.18 5.99 -10.28
C GLY A 127 -15.92 5.70 -9.44
N MET A 128 -15.59 4.41 -9.37
CA MET A 128 -14.40 3.92 -8.65
C MET A 128 -13.15 4.01 -9.54
N ILE A 129 -11.97 3.82 -8.96
CA ILE A 129 -10.70 3.72 -9.70
C ILE A 129 -10.30 2.25 -9.75
N VAL A 130 -10.32 1.66 -10.95
CA VAL A 130 -9.95 0.25 -11.16
C VAL A 130 -8.43 0.06 -11.10
N ASP A 131 -8.00 -1.10 -10.63
CA ASP A 131 -6.61 -1.60 -10.58
C ASP A 131 -5.82 -1.38 -11.88
N ASP A 132 -6.43 -1.61 -13.04
CA ASP A 132 -5.87 -1.43 -14.37
C ASP A 132 -5.41 0.03 -14.60
N GLU A 133 -6.22 0.97 -14.09
CA GLU A 133 -5.94 2.40 -14.11
C GLU A 133 -4.81 2.77 -13.13
N ILE A 134 -4.80 2.14 -11.95
CA ILE A 134 -3.78 2.35 -10.91
C ILE A 134 -2.43 1.84 -11.40
N ASN A 135 -2.38 0.62 -11.94
CA ASN A 135 -1.21 0.00 -12.55
C ASN A 135 -0.66 0.88 -13.70
N ALA A 136 -1.54 1.38 -14.57
CA ALA A 136 -1.14 2.28 -15.66
C ALA A 136 -0.53 3.61 -15.20
N LYS A 137 -0.89 4.10 -14.01
CA LYS A 137 -0.35 5.35 -13.46
C LYS A 137 0.86 5.17 -12.56
N LEU A 138 0.92 4.08 -11.80
CA LEU A 138 1.93 3.89 -10.74
C LEU A 138 3.00 2.85 -11.11
N VAL A 139 2.64 1.80 -11.83
CA VAL A 139 3.51 0.63 -12.08
C VAL A 139 4.17 0.71 -13.45
N LYS A 140 3.38 0.71 -14.53
CA LYS A 140 3.87 0.75 -15.91
C LYS A 140 4.90 1.85 -16.17
N PRO A 141 4.71 3.11 -15.73
CA PRO A 141 5.66 4.18 -16.02
C PRO A 141 6.90 4.19 -15.12
N LEU A 142 6.98 3.34 -14.09
CA LEU A 142 8.05 3.40 -13.08
C LEU A 142 9.40 2.98 -13.68
N PRO A 143 10.40 3.90 -13.76
CA PRO A 143 11.64 3.63 -14.48
C PRO A 143 12.64 2.84 -13.64
N HIS A 144 13.63 2.26 -14.32
CA HIS A 144 14.70 1.48 -13.70
C HIS A 144 15.40 2.20 -12.54
N GLY A 145 15.56 1.47 -11.43
CA GLY A 145 16.25 1.95 -10.23
C GLY A 145 15.38 2.82 -9.30
N VAL A 146 14.12 3.06 -9.62
CA VAL A 146 13.14 3.68 -8.71
C VAL A 146 12.43 2.59 -7.92
N LYS A 147 12.14 2.86 -6.64
CA LYS A 147 11.38 1.95 -5.79
C LYS A 147 10.03 2.56 -5.42
N LEU A 148 8.95 1.80 -5.57
CA LEU A 148 7.61 2.14 -5.12
C LEU A 148 7.12 1.13 -4.08
N HIS A 149 6.78 1.63 -2.89
CA HIS A 149 5.99 0.89 -1.91
C HIS A 149 4.54 1.34 -1.93
N ALA A 150 3.63 0.39 -2.12
CA ALA A 150 2.21 0.61 -1.92
C ALA A 150 1.76 -0.03 -0.59
N ILE A 151 1.01 0.72 0.22
CA ILE A 151 0.46 0.26 1.51
C ILE A 151 -1.03 0.51 1.47
N ILE A 152 -1.82 -0.55 1.31
CA ILE A 152 -3.25 -0.44 1.04
C ILE A 152 -4.07 -1.06 2.17
N ASP A 153 -4.86 -0.23 2.83
CA ASP A 153 -5.78 -0.60 3.89
C ASP A 153 -7.23 -0.46 3.38
N ALA A 154 -7.64 -1.45 2.58
CA ALA A 154 -8.95 -1.50 1.95
C ALA A 154 -9.39 -2.95 1.74
N CYS A 155 -10.69 -3.24 1.82
CA CYS A 155 -11.23 -4.56 1.49
C CYS A 155 -10.99 -4.89 0.01
N HIS A 156 -10.76 -6.17 -0.33
CA HIS A 156 -10.51 -6.63 -1.69
C HIS A 156 -9.40 -5.82 -2.39
N SER A 157 -8.23 -5.66 -1.75
CA SER A 157 -7.12 -4.85 -2.29
C SER A 157 -5.80 -5.63 -2.46
N GLY A 158 -5.85 -6.96 -2.30
CA GLY A 158 -4.70 -7.87 -2.44
C GLY A 158 -3.90 -7.64 -3.74
N THR A 159 -4.62 -7.32 -4.81
CA THR A 159 -4.14 -7.24 -6.18
C THR A 159 -4.34 -5.86 -6.82
N VAL A 160 -4.66 -4.81 -6.06
CA VAL A 160 -5.04 -3.47 -6.59
C VAL A 160 -3.96 -2.72 -7.41
N LEU A 161 -2.76 -3.29 -7.54
CA LEU A 161 -1.68 -2.81 -8.41
C LEU A 161 -1.38 -3.76 -9.58
N ASP A 162 -2.14 -4.84 -9.79
CA ASP A 162 -1.93 -5.90 -10.79
C ASP A 162 -0.50 -6.48 -10.79
N LEU A 163 0.05 -6.71 -9.60
CA LEU A 163 1.40 -7.25 -9.47
C LEU A 163 1.37 -8.78 -9.64
N PRO A 164 2.24 -9.34 -10.49
CA PRO A 164 2.15 -10.74 -10.89
C PRO A 164 2.64 -11.74 -9.84
N ASN A 165 3.31 -11.31 -8.77
CA ASN A 165 3.84 -12.22 -7.77
C ASN A 165 3.19 -11.98 -6.42
N LEU A 166 2.43 -12.95 -5.92
CA LEU A 166 1.87 -12.95 -4.58
C LEU A 166 2.75 -13.77 -3.63
N CYS A 167 3.20 -13.16 -2.54
CA CYS A 167 3.91 -13.85 -1.47
C CYS A 167 2.89 -14.44 -0.48
N ARG A 168 2.77 -15.76 -0.46
CA ARG A 168 2.02 -16.47 0.58
C ARG A 168 2.98 -16.95 1.65
N MET A 169 2.82 -16.39 2.84
CA MET A 169 3.55 -16.85 4.01
C MET A 169 2.67 -17.81 4.82
N LYS A 170 3.29 -18.74 5.54
CA LYS A 170 2.63 -19.68 6.45
C LYS A 170 2.81 -19.21 7.89
N SER A 171 2.03 -19.78 8.81
CA SER A 171 2.12 -19.48 10.24
C SER A 171 3.46 -19.87 10.87
N ASN A 172 4.23 -20.78 10.26
CA ASN A 172 5.57 -21.15 10.69
C ASN A 172 6.68 -20.25 10.12
N GLY A 173 6.33 -19.19 9.37
CA GLY A 173 7.27 -18.25 8.75
C GLY A 173 7.82 -18.69 7.39
N GLU A 174 7.52 -19.89 6.90
CA GLU A 174 7.86 -20.26 5.53
C GLU A 174 7.06 -19.40 4.54
N TYR A 175 7.66 -19.03 3.41
CA TYR A 175 6.98 -18.29 2.35
C TYR A 175 7.14 -18.99 1.00
N ARG A 176 6.19 -18.73 0.10
CA ARG A 176 6.29 -19.08 -1.32
C ARG A 176 5.76 -17.93 -2.17
N TRP A 177 6.36 -17.74 -3.33
CA TRP A 177 5.82 -16.88 -4.37
C TRP A 177 4.85 -17.69 -5.24
N GLU A 178 3.71 -17.10 -5.54
CA GLU A 178 2.71 -17.61 -6.47
C GLU A 178 2.64 -16.68 -7.68
N ASP A 179 2.60 -17.27 -8.87
CA ASP A 179 2.39 -16.53 -10.12
C ASP A 179 0.91 -16.23 -10.30
N HIS A 180 0.59 -14.95 -10.28
CA HIS A 180 -0.73 -14.35 -10.45
C HIS A 180 -0.78 -13.51 -11.74
N SER A 181 0.14 -13.75 -12.68
CA SER A 181 0.11 -13.08 -13.98
C SER A 181 -1.22 -13.36 -14.71
N PRO A 182 -1.79 -12.35 -15.40
CA PRO A 182 -3.00 -12.54 -16.19
C PRO A 182 -2.87 -13.68 -17.20
N LYS A 183 -3.86 -14.59 -17.23
CA LYS A 183 -3.90 -15.68 -18.23
C LYS A 183 -4.03 -15.16 -19.67
N SER A 184 -4.54 -13.94 -19.82
CA SER A 184 -4.63 -13.22 -21.09
C SER A 184 -3.26 -12.88 -21.68
N GLY A 185 -2.19 -12.91 -20.88
CA GLY A 185 -0.85 -12.49 -21.28
C GLY A 185 -0.67 -10.96 -21.35
N ILE A 186 -1.64 -10.19 -20.86
CA ILE A 186 -1.53 -8.73 -20.76
C ILE A 186 -0.37 -8.38 -19.82
N TRP A 187 0.49 -7.47 -20.28
CA TRP A 187 1.64 -7.02 -19.49
C TRP A 187 1.22 -5.97 -18.46
N LYS A 188 1.45 -6.28 -17.18
CA LYS A 188 1.14 -5.44 -16.01
C LYS A 188 2.40 -5.03 -15.22
N GLY A 189 3.57 -5.15 -15.85
CA GLY A 189 4.86 -4.90 -15.21
C GLY A 189 5.27 -3.43 -15.12
N SER A 190 6.45 -3.19 -14.54
CA SER A 190 7.08 -1.87 -14.48
C SER A 190 8.13 -1.69 -15.58
N ASN A 191 8.51 -0.43 -15.86
CA ASN A 191 9.61 -0.10 -16.78
C ASN A 191 10.99 -0.21 -16.09
N GLY A 192 11.20 -1.30 -15.35
CA GLY A 192 12.42 -1.62 -14.61
C GLY A 192 12.45 -1.12 -13.16
N GLY A 193 11.43 -0.37 -12.73
CA GLY A 193 11.29 0.04 -11.33
C GLY A 193 10.88 -1.11 -10.41
N GLU A 194 11.31 -1.05 -9.16
CA GLU A 194 10.90 -2.01 -8.14
C GLU A 194 9.54 -1.60 -7.57
N VAL A 195 8.57 -2.52 -7.58
CA VAL A 195 7.24 -2.29 -6.98
C VAL A 195 6.93 -3.39 -5.98
N ILE A 196 6.60 -2.98 -4.76
CA ILE A 196 6.18 -3.87 -3.67
C ILE A 196 4.90 -3.29 -3.05
N SER A 197 3.86 -4.10 -2.95
CA SER A 197 2.61 -3.74 -2.27
C SER A 197 2.43 -4.58 -1.01
N ILE A 198 1.95 -3.97 0.06
CA ILE A 198 1.48 -4.63 1.27
C ILE A 198 0.03 -4.22 1.48
N SER A 199 -0.87 -5.20 1.59
CA SER A 199 -2.30 -4.96 1.76
C SER A 199 -2.93 -5.89 2.79
N GLY A 200 -4.09 -5.50 3.30
CA GLY A 200 -4.94 -6.35 4.13
C GLY A 200 -6.04 -6.99 3.29
N CYS A 201 -6.09 -8.31 3.21
CA CYS A 201 -7.23 -9.01 2.61
C CYS A 201 -8.23 -9.39 3.70
N ASP A 202 -9.49 -9.04 3.52
CA ASP A 202 -10.61 -9.55 4.33
C ASP A 202 -11.53 -10.36 3.44
N ASP A 203 -11.85 -11.57 3.88
CA ASP A 203 -12.82 -12.45 3.25
C ASP A 203 -14.13 -12.30 4.07
N ASP A 204 -15.02 -11.43 3.59
CA ASP A 204 -16.46 -11.40 3.92
C ASP A 204 -17.00 -10.75 5.21
N GLN A 205 -16.31 -9.84 5.93
CA GLN A 205 -17.02 -9.02 6.95
C GLN A 205 -16.68 -7.52 6.99
N THR A 206 -17.68 -6.74 7.37
CA THR A 206 -17.64 -5.30 7.65
C THR A 206 -16.41 -4.94 8.48
N SER A 207 -15.57 -4.03 7.96
CA SER A 207 -14.38 -3.45 8.60
C SER A 207 -14.58 -3.31 10.11
N ALA A 208 -14.07 -4.28 10.86
CA ALA A 208 -14.29 -4.31 12.30
C ALA A 208 -13.51 -3.16 12.93
N ASP A 209 -14.25 -2.25 13.57
CA ASP A 209 -13.72 -1.12 14.32
C ASP A 209 -12.60 -1.59 15.27
N THR A 210 -11.39 -1.11 15.00
CA THR A 210 -10.08 -1.35 15.64
C THR A 210 -9.96 -1.00 17.12
N SER A 211 -11.07 -0.67 17.76
CA SER A 211 -11.20 -0.49 19.22
C SER A 211 -10.53 -1.58 20.06
N ALA A 212 -10.26 -2.74 19.47
CA ALA A 212 -9.59 -3.86 20.12
C ALA A 212 -8.06 -3.94 19.89
N LEU A 213 -7.49 -3.34 18.83
CA LEU A 213 -6.03 -3.18 18.67
C LEU A 213 -5.54 -1.91 19.37
N SER A 214 -6.31 -0.84 19.26
CA SER A 214 -6.04 0.44 19.89
C SER A 214 -7.23 0.76 20.81
N LYS A 215 -6.96 0.81 22.12
CA LYS A 215 -7.97 1.18 23.14
C LYS A 215 -8.42 2.65 23.04
N ILE A 216 -7.90 3.43 22.09
CA ILE A 216 -7.92 4.90 22.10
C ILE A 216 -8.42 5.50 20.77
N THR A 217 -8.11 4.89 19.62
CA THR A 217 -8.45 5.40 18.28
C THR A 217 -8.98 4.29 17.35
N SER A 218 -10.00 4.60 16.54
CA SER A 218 -10.35 3.82 15.34
C SER A 218 -9.29 4.14 14.26
N THR A 219 -8.61 3.12 13.76
CA THR A 219 -7.43 3.13 12.87
C THR A 219 -7.48 1.85 12.01
N GLY A 220 -7.32 1.84 10.70
CA GLY A 220 -7.25 0.61 9.91
C GLY A 220 -6.25 -0.41 10.49
N ALA A 221 -6.70 -1.66 10.61
CA ALA A 221 -5.94 -2.69 11.31
C ALA A 221 -4.62 -3.02 10.61
N MET A 222 -4.56 -2.97 9.27
CA MET A 222 -3.34 -3.18 8.50
C MET A 222 -2.34 -2.04 8.70
N THR A 223 -2.78 -0.78 8.57
CA THR A 223 -1.91 0.39 8.77
C THR A 223 -1.35 0.40 10.18
N PHE A 224 -2.19 0.11 11.18
CA PHE A 224 -1.76 0.05 12.57
C PHE A 224 -0.65 -0.98 12.81
N ILE A 225 -0.85 -2.25 12.43
CA ILE A 225 0.13 -3.31 12.68
C ILE A 225 1.41 -3.12 11.85
N PHE A 226 1.31 -2.51 10.67
CA PHE A 226 2.46 -2.16 9.85
C PHE A 226 3.34 -1.13 10.57
N ILE A 227 2.74 -0.05 11.07
CA ILE A 227 3.43 1.00 11.82
C ILE A 227 4.04 0.40 13.11
N GLU A 228 3.26 -0.37 13.87
CA GLU A 228 3.70 -1.00 15.12
C GLU A 228 4.92 -1.93 14.89
N ALA A 229 4.89 -2.73 13.82
CA ALA A 229 6.00 -3.62 13.48
C ALA A 229 7.30 -2.85 13.17
N ILE A 230 7.21 -1.70 12.50
CA ILE A 230 8.37 -0.85 12.22
C ILE A 230 8.86 -0.17 13.50
N GLU A 231 7.97 0.39 14.31
CA GLU A 231 8.33 1.09 15.54
C GLU A 231 8.99 0.18 16.58
N HIS A 232 8.59 -1.08 16.63
CA HIS A 232 9.23 -2.10 17.47
C HIS A 232 10.52 -2.70 16.88
N GLY A 233 10.96 -2.25 15.70
CA GLY A 233 12.20 -2.70 15.08
C GLY A 233 12.13 -4.08 14.43
N ASN A 234 10.92 -4.58 14.15
CA ASN A 234 10.71 -5.89 13.52
C ASN A 234 10.78 -5.85 11.98
N ALA A 235 11.14 -4.71 11.41
CA ALA A 235 11.24 -4.48 9.97
C ALA A 235 12.69 -4.55 9.44
N SER A 236 13.50 -5.49 9.93
CA SER A 236 14.86 -5.72 9.39
C SER A 236 14.84 -6.24 7.96
N THR A 237 13.85 -7.08 7.64
CA THR A 237 13.61 -7.65 6.30
C THR A 237 12.11 -7.68 6.03
N TYR A 238 11.70 -7.85 4.78
CA TYR A 238 10.28 -7.99 4.43
C TYR A 238 9.62 -9.19 5.11
N GLY A 239 10.36 -10.30 5.24
CA GLY A 239 9.89 -11.51 5.93
C GLY A 239 9.69 -11.29 7.42
N ASN A 240 10.60 -10.56 8.09
CA ASN A 240 10.42 -10.21 9.50
C ASN A 240 9.24 -9.25 9.71
N LEU A 241 9.10 -8.24 8.85
CA LEU A 241 7.98 -7.30 8.87
C LEU A 241 6.64 -8.02 8.75
N LEU A 242 6.47 -8.81 7.68
CA LEU A 242 5.22 -9.54 7.43
C LEU A 242 4.93 -10.54 8.55
N SER A 243 5.96 -11.18 9.10
CA SER A 243 5.80 -12.14 10.21
C SER A 243 5.33 -11.44 11.47
N SER A 244 5.88 -10.28 11.78
CA SER A 244 5.45 -9.45 12.91
C SER A 244 3.99 -9.03 12.76
N MET A 245 3.59 -8.53 11.58
CA MET A 245 2.22 -8.11 11.31
C MET A 245 1.22 -9.27 11.50
N ARG A 246 1.51 -10.45 10.95
CA ARG A 246 0.64 -11.63 11.11
C ARG A 246 0.55 -12.15 12.53
N ASN A 247 1.67 -12.13 13.25
CA ASN A 247 1.69 -12.51 14.66
C ASN A 247 0.86 -11.55 15.50
N ALA A 248 0.88 -10.24 15.20
CA ALA A 248 0.06 -9.24 15.88
C ALA A 248 -1.44 -9.55 15.72
N ILE A 249 -1.90 -9.81 14.50
CA ILE A 249 -3.30 -10.20 14.22
C ILE A 249 -3.67 -11.50 14.91
N THR A 250 -2.83 -12.54 14.80
CA THR A 250 -3.09 -13.85 15.43
C THR A 250 -3.20 -13.71 16.95
N ASN A 251 -2.33 -12.90 17.56
CA ASN A 251 -2.35 -12.66 19.00
C ASN A 251 -3.57 -11.83 19.43
N ALA A 252 -3.97 -10.85 18.62
CA ALA A 252 -5.20 -10.08 18.87
C ALA A 252 -6.44 -10.99 18.83
N ALA A 253 -6.55 -11.85 17.81
CA ALA A 253 -7.63 -12.82 17.68
C ALA A 253 -7.69 -13.79 18.89
N ARG A 254 -6.53 -14.31 19.34
CA ARG A 254 -6.43 -15.19 20.53
C ARG A 254 -6.87 -14.52 21.83
N ARG A 255 -6.72 -13.20 21.95
CA ARG A 255 -7.14 -12.42 23.13
C ARG A 255 -8.65 -12.15 23.16
N GLY A 256 -9.43 -12.78 22.27
CA GLY A 256 -10.88 -12.62 22.22
C GLY A 256 -11.33 -11.37 21.46
N THR A 257 -10.40 -10.73 20.73
CA THR A 257 -10.75 -9.66 19.79
C THR A 257 -11.51 -10.26 18.63
N ARG A 258 -12.83 -10.14 18.65
CA ARG A 258 -13.69 -10.52 17.51
C ARG A 258 -13.54 -9.46 16.42
N GLY A 259 -13.30 -9.88 15.17
CA GLY A 259 -13.36 -9.01 13.98
C GLY A 259 -12.04 -8.73 13.25
N LEU A 260 -10.88 -9.20 13.74
CA LEU A 260 -9.63 -9.11 12.97
C LEU A 260 -9.43 -10.37 12.13
N THR A 261 -10.07 -10.40 10.96
CA THR A 261 -9.92 -11.44 9.94
C THR A 261 -8.88 -11.09 8.88
N GLN A 262 -8.36 -9.86 8.90
CA GLN A 262 -7.39 -9.39 7.91
C GLN A 262 -6.13 -10.25 7.86
N GLU A 263 -5.72 -10.66 6.67
CA GLU A 263 -4.40 -11.28 6.44
C GLU A 263 -3.50 -10.32 5.65
N PRO A 264 -2.34 -9.92 6.22
CA PRO A 264 -1.31 -9.19 5.51
C PRO A 264 -0.80 -10.01 4.33
N GLN A 265 -0.94 -9.43 3.15
CA GLN A 265 -0.44 -9.96 1.89
C GLN A 265 0.65 -9.03 1.36
N LEU A 266 1.62 -9.63 0.67
CA LEU A 266 2.65 -8.89 -0.05
C LEU A 266 2.63 -9.33 -1.50
N THR A 267 2.49 -8.37 -2.41
CA THR A 267 2.65 -8.60 -3.85
C THR A 267 3.83 -7.79 -4.38
N ALA A 268 4.47 -8.27 -5.44
CA ALA A 268 5.65 -7.63 -6.00
C ALA A 268 5.75 -7.80 -7.52
N TRP A 269 6.40 -6.83 -8.17
CA TRP A 269 6.75 -6.95 -9.59
C TRP A 269 7.78 -8.08 -9.82
N GLU A 270 8.80 -8.19 -8.98
CA GLU A 270 9.81 -9.24 -9.04
C GLU A 270 9.85 -10.04 -7.74
N GLN A 271 10.07 -11.34 -7.84
CA GLN A 271 10.30 -12.20 -6.68
C GLN A 271 11.65 -11.90 -6.04
N PHE A 272 11.72 -12.00 -4.72
CA PHE A 272 12.95 -11.84 -3.97
C PHE A 272 12.96 -12.70 -2.71
N ASP A 273 14.13 -12.84 -2.09
CA ASP A 273 14.23 -13.52 -0.82
C ASP A 273 13.74 -12.63 0.32
N MET A 274 12.59 -13.00 0.90
CA MET A 274 11.91 -12.25 1.94
C MET A 274 12.77 -12.04 3.20
N TYR A 275 13.65 -12.98 3.54
CA TYR A 275 14.49 -12.92 4.74
C TYR A 275 15.92 -12.44 4.47
N ALA A 276 16.30 -12.25 3.20
CA ALA A 276 17.57 -11.64 2.85
C ALA A 276 17.41 -10.16 2.46
N LYS A 277 16.28 -9.78 1.86
CA LYS A 277 16.07 -8.41 1.38
C LYS A 277 15.73 -7.46 2.53
N PRO A 278 16.56 -6.42 2.78
CA PRO A 278 16.26 -5.44 3.82
C PRO A 278 15.03 -4.61 3.46
N PHE A 279 14.18 -4.35 4.45
CA PHE A 279 13.08 -3.42 4.29
C PHE A 279 13.62 -1.98 4.41
N SER A 280 13.33 -1.14 3.41
CA SER A 280 13.76 0.26 3.39
C SER A 280 12.86 1.09 2.49
N MET A 281 12.50 2.29 2.95
CA MET A 281 11.73 3.33 2.26
C MET A 281 12.51 4.65 2.26
#